data_AF-A0A9E3Q8T3-F1
#
_entry.id   AF-A0A9E3Q8T3-F1
#
_cell.length_a   1.000
_cell.length_b   1.000
_cell.length_c   1.000
_cell.angle_alpha   90.00
_cell.angle_beta   90.00
_cell.angle_gamma   90.00
#
_symmetry.space_group_name_H-M   'P 1'
#
loop_
_entity.id
_entity.type
_entity.pdbx_description
1 polymer ?
#
loop_
_entity_poly.entity_id
_entity_poly.type
_entity_poly.pdbx_seq_one_letter_code
_entity_poly.pdbx_strand_id
1 'polypeptide(L)'
;MNAPSTGPRLQLATRLLLAFLAVATVTLFLGLLSYRGASSSRRQVHEIGEVRLPSVESLLILGEQAQAIQTASRTLLIPGLPATQRQLQYSNIAAANAAAVDAWNAYEALPQTPEVAALWRRFVPAWETWHQASQRFLTRARSRDALDIPHPVDLARQIESFSKDHHRLAAQVFRLVHSADTSFE
;
A
#
# COMPACT_ATOMS: atom_id res chain seq x y z
N MET A 1 6.92 94.84 12.67
CA MET A 1 7.78 93.80 13.28
C MET A 1 7.26 92.44 12.85
N ASN A 2 8.03 91.69 12.05
CA ASN A 2 7.92 90.24 11.88
C ASN A 2 9.25 89.77 11.25
N ALA A 3 10.06 89.06 12.03
CA ALA A 3 11.34 88.51 11.59
C ALA A 3 11.09 87.19 10.82
N PRO A 4 11.78 86.93 9.71
CA PRO A 4 11.71 85.62 9.05
C PRO A 4 12.52 84.60 9.83
N SER A 5 11.88 83.50 10.24
CA SER A 5 12.53 82.34 10.85
C SER A 5 13.41 81.63 9.82
N THR A 6 14.72 81.85 9.89
CA THR A 6 15.70 81.07 9.12
C THR A 6 16.02 79.77 9.85
N GLY A 7 15.38 78.67 9.43
CA GLY A 7 15.84 77.33 9.78
C GLY A 7 17.24 77.05 9.17
N PRO A 8 18.05 76.16 9.77
CA PRO A 8 19.43 75.93 9.36
C PRO A 8 19.52 75.49 7.89
N ARG A 9 20.31 76.24 7.08
CA ARG A 9 20.60 75.93 5.67
C ARG A 9 21.59 74.77 5.60
N LEU A 10 21.09 73.54 5.64
CA LEU A 10 21.90 72.34 5.37
C LEU A 10 22.45 72.41 3.94
N GLN A 11 23.75 72.12 3.78
CA GLN A 11 24.39 72.04 2.47
C GLN A 11 23.73 70.92 1.62
N LEU A 12 23.66 71.12 0.30
CA LEU A 12 23.02 70.18 -0.63
C LEU A 12 23.57 68.75 -0.47
N ALA A 13 24.88 68.63 -0.23
CA ALA A 13 25.57 67.37 0.03
C ALA A 13 25.03 66.64 1.27
N THR A 14 24.73 67.36 2.36
CA THR A 14 24.21 66.77 3.61
C THR A 14 22.78 66.24 3.44
N ARG A 15 21.95 66.90 2.64
CA ARG A 15 20.59 66.42 2.31
C ARG A 15 20.63 65.13 1.47
N LEU A 16 21.53 65.08 0.48
CA LEU A 16 21.73 63.87 -0.33
C LEU A 16 22.27 62.70 0.50
N LEU A 17 23.23 62.97 1.39
CA LEU A 17 23.80 61.95 2.28
C LEU A 17 22.75 61.39 3.25
N LEU A 18 21.90 62.25 3.84
CA LEU A 18 20.82 61.83 4.73
C LEU A 18 19.77 60.97 4.01
N ALA A 19 19.37 61.36 2.80
CA ALA A 19 18.43 60.59 2.00
C ALA A 19 19.02 59.21 1.62
N PHE A 20 20.29 59.18 1.23
CA PHE A 20 20.98 57.93 0.90
C PHE A 20 21.10 57.01 2.12
N LEU A 21 21.45 57.56 3.29
CA LEU A 21 21.56 56.80 4.53
C LEU A 21 20.21 56.20 4.97
N ALA A 22 19.11 56.95 4.79
CA ALA A 22 17.77 56.47 5.07
C ALA A 22 17.39 55.30 4.16
N VAL A 23 17.63 55.41 2.85
CA VAL A 23 17.37 54.32 1.89
C VAL A 23 18.22 53.09 2.19
N ALA A 24 19.51 53.28 2.50
CA ALA A 24 20.43 52.20 2.88
C ALA A 24 19.96 51.46 4.14
N THR A 25 19.45 52.19 5.13
CA THR A 25 18.94 51.62 6.39
C THR A 25 17.68 50.79 6.16
N VAL A 26 16.72 51.29 5.37
CA VAL A 26 15.50 50.55 5.01
C VAL A 26 15.87 49.28 4.25
N THR A 27 16.81 49.36 3.31
CA THR A 27 17.28 48.23 2.51
C THR A 27 17.97 47.18 3.38
N LEU A 28 18.79 47.60 4.35
CA LEU A 28 19.44 46.72 5.32
C LEU A 28 18.42 45.98 6.19
N PHE A 29 17.39 46.67 6.68
CA PHE A 29 16.30 46.06 7.44
C PHE A 29 15.54 45.02 6.62
N LEU A 30 15.19 45.33 5.37
CA LEU A 30 14.54 44.40 4.45
C LEU A 30 15.42 43.17 4.17
N GLY A 31 16.74 43.36 4.00
CA GLY A 31 17.69 42.27 3.83
C GLY A 31 17.76 41.35 5.05
N LEU A 32 17.75 41.91 6.26
CA LEU A 32 17.80 41.16 7.51
C LEU A 32 16.52 40.34 7.74
N LEU A 33 15.35 40.93 7.45
CA LEU A 33 14.05 40.26 7.50
C LEU A 33 13.97 39.14 6.45
N SER A 34 14.43 39.40 5.23
CA SER A 34 14.48 38.40 4.15
C SER A 34 15.43 37.24 4.46
N TYR A 35 16.57 37.51 5.08
CA TYR A 35 17.53 36.49 5.50
C TYR A 35 16.96 35.58 6.61
N ARG A 36 16.25 36.17 7.59
CA ARG A 36 15.57 35.41 8.64
C ARG A 36 14.39 34.60 8.11
N GLY A 37 13.61 35.14 7.17
CA GLY A 37 12.55 34.40 6.48
C GLY A 37 13.10 33.22 5.67
N ALA A 38 14.13 33.45 4.87
CA ALA A 38 14.75 32.42 4.03
C ALA A 38 15.45 31.31 4.82
N SER A 39 16.00 31.61 6.01
CA SER A 39 16.58 30.60 6.90
C SER A 39 15.52 29.76 7.61
N SER A 40 14.34 30.32 7.92
CA SER A 40 13.17 29.57 8.41
C SER A 40 12.59 28.64 7.33
N SER A 41 12.48 29.11 6.09
CA SER A 41 11.97 28.31 4.96
C SER A 41 12.86 27.10 4.65
N ARG A 42 14.19 27.22 4.84
CA ARG A 42 15.13 26.11 4.59
C ARG A 42 14.89 24.91 5.51
N ARG A 43 14.46 25.16 6.76
CA ARG A 43 14.16 24.10 7.73
C ARG A 43 12.85 23.38 7.40
N GLN A 44 11.83 24.09 6.94
CA GLN A 44 10.56 23.50 6.49
C GLN A 44 10.68 22.75 5.15
N VAL A 45 11.51 23.23 4.22
CA VAL A 45 11.77 22.54 2.95
C VAL A 45 12.55 21.24 3.16
N HIS A 46 13.51 21.21 4.10
CA HIS A 46 14.25 19.99 4.45
C HIS A 46 13.36 18.95 5.14
N GLU A 47 12.46 19.37 6.03
CA GLU A 47 11.49 18.47 6.69
C GLU A 47 10.46 17.87 5.70
N ILE A 48 10.07 18.62 4.67
CA ILE A 48 9.18 18.11 3.61
C ILE A 48 9.93 17.18 2.64
N GLY A 49 11.15 17.56 2.25
CA GLY A 49 11.95 16.84 1.24
C GLY A 49 12.53 15.52 1.75
N GLU A 50 13.04 15.48 2.97
CA GLU A 50 13.82 14.33 3.47
C GLU A 50 13.05 13.44 4.44
N VAL A 51 11.92 13.89 4.98
CA VAL A 51 11.12 13.10 5.94
C VAL A 51 9.75 12.78 5.38
N ARG A 52 8.98 13.79 4.94
CA ARG A 52 7.58 13.61 4.53
C ARG A 52 7.46 12.84 3.22
N LEU A 53 8.26 13.17 2.20
CA LEU A 53 8.20 12.50 0.90
C LEU A 53 8.61 11.01 1.00
N PRO A 54 9.77 10.64 1.60
CA PRO A 54 10.13 9.23 1.77
C PRO A 54 9.14 8.44 2.64
N SER A 55 8.52 9.08 3.64
CA SER A 55 7.49 8.45 4.48
C SER A 55 6.26 8.06 3.66
N VAL A 56 5.78 8.98 2.81
CA VAL A 56 4.62 8.73 1.95
C VAL A 56 4.95 7.66 0.91
N GLU A 57 6.12 7.73 0.30
CA GLU A 57 6.58 6.72 -0.67
C GLU A 57 6.61 5.32 -0.05
N SER A 58 7.20 5.18 1.15
CA SER A 58 7.27 3.89 1.84
C SER A 58 5.88 3.33 2.18
N LEU A 59 4.96 4.18 2.63
CA LEU A 59 3.57 3.77 2.88
C LEU A 59 2.80 3.42 1.59
N LEU A 60 3.06 4.11 0.48
CA LEU A 60 2.48 3.80 -0.82
C LEU A 60 2.97 2.44 -1.31
N ILE A 61 4.28 2.17 -1.24
CA ILE A 61 4.86 0.88 -1.60
C ILE A 61 4.25 -0.22 -0.72
N LEU A 62 4.16 0.01 0.60
CA LEU A 62 3.55 -0.96 1.52
C LEU A 62 2.10 -1.30 1.13
N GLY A 63 1.30 -0.29 0.79
CA GLY A 63 -0.08 -0.47 0.32
C GLY A 63 -0.16 -1.20 -1.02
N GLU A 64 0.71 -0.87 -1.98
CA GLU A 64 0.81 -1.54 -3.27
C GLU A 64 1.15 -3.03 -3.11
N GLN A 65 2.12 -3.36 -2.26
CA GLN A 65 2.51 -4.75 -2.01
C GLN A 65 1.39 -5.53 -1.33
N ALA A 66 0.64 -4.92 -0.42
CA ALA A 66 -0.55 -5.53 0.16
C ALA A 66 -1.61 -5.86 -0.90
N GLN A 67 -1.83 -4.95 -1.86
CA GLN A 67 -2.74 -5.16 -2.98
C GLN A 67 -2.23 -6.26 -3.94
N ALA A 68 -0.93 -6.32 -4.20
CA ALA A 68 -0.30 -7.36 -5.01
C ALA A 68 -0.51 -8.75 -4.37
N ILE A 69 -0.30 -8.87 -3.06
CA ILE A 69 -0.55 -10.09 -2.28
C ILE A 69 -2.02 -10.49 -2.38
N GLN A 70 -2.95 -9.54 -2.21
CA GLN A 70 -4.39 -9.80 -2.30
C GLN A 70 -4.78 -10.28 -3.71
N THR A 71 -4.23 -9.66 -4.76
CA THR A 71 -4.55 -9.99 -6.16
C THR A 71 -4.05 -11.38 -6.51
N ALA A 72 -2.79 -11.71 -6.20
CA ALA A 72 -2.25 -13.03 -6.43
C ALA A 72 -2.98 -14.11 -5.60
N SER A 73 -3.39 -13.78 -4.37
CA SER A 73 -4.22 -14.66 -3.54
C SER A 73 -5.59 -14.95 -4.15
N ARG A 74 -6.24 -13.93 -4.72
CA ARG A 74 -7.51 -14.12 -5.46
C ARG A 74 -7.32 -15.01 -6.68
N THR A 75 -6.25 -14.84 -7.43
CA THR A 75 -5.94 -15.70 -8.59
C THR A 75 -5.77 -17.15 -8.16
N LEU A 76 -5.14 -17.44 -7.02
CA LEU A 76 -5.03 -18.79 -6.49
C LEU A 76 -6.39 -19.45 -6.22
N LEU A 77 -7.48 -18.70 -6.02
CA LEU A 77 -8.81 -19.27 -5.81
C LEU A 77 -9.44 -19.85 -7.07
N ILE A 78 -8.92 -19.54 -8.27
CA ILE A 78 -9.46 -20.02 -9.55
C ILE A 78 -9.30 -21.56 -9.63
N PRO A 79 -10.40 -22.32 -9.77
CA PRO A 79 -10.34 -23.77 -9.99
C PRO A 79 -9.65 -24.07 -11.33
N GLY A 80 -8.83 -25.11 -11.37
CA GLY A 80 -8.14 -25.51 -12.60
C GLY A 80 -6.99 -24.61 -13.04
N LEU A 81 -6.58 -23.63 -12.21
CA LEU A 81 -5.45 -22.76 -12.54
C LEU A 81 -4.20 -23.63 -12.81
N PRO A 82 -3.53 -23.50 -13.98
CA PRO A 82 -2.38 -24.33 -14.31
C PRO A 82 -1.27 -24.25 -13.25
N ALA A 83 -0.60 -25.37 -12.97
CA ALA A 83 0.42 -25.44 -11.92
C ALA A 83 1.53 -24.39 -12.08
N THR A 84 1.95 -24.10 -13.32
CA THR A 84 2.92 -23.05 -13.63
C THR A 84 2.43 -21.67 -13.23
N GLN A 85 1.16 -21.35 -13.52
CA GLN A 85 0.55 -20.08 -13.12
C GLN A 85 0.33 -19.99 -11.60
N ARG A 86 -0.01 -21.10 -10.94
CA ARG A 86 -0.09 -21.18 -9.48
C ARG A 86 1.25 -20.88 -8.83
N GLN A 87 2.31 -21.51 -9.32
CA GLN A 87 3.66 -21.29 -8.82
C GLN A 87 4.10 -19.83 -9.00
N LEU A 88 3.76 -19.21 -10.14
CA LEU A 88 3.98 -17.79 -10.38
C LEU A 88 3.26 -16.90 -9.34
N GLN A 89 2.02 -17.23 -8.97
CA GLN A 89 1.33 -16.46 -7.93
C GLN A 89 2.03 -16.59 -6.57
N TYR A 90 2.52 -17.79 -6.21
CA TYR A 90 3.29 -17.96 -4.97
C TYR A 90 4.59 -17.15 -4.98
N SER A 91 5.31 -17.10 -6.10
CA SER A 91 6.52 -16.26 -6.21
C SER A 91 6.20 -14.77 -6.14
N ASN A 92 5.12 -14.32 -6.78
CA ASN A 92 4.68 -12.93 -6.72
C ASN A 92 4.34 -12.51 -5.29
N ILE A 93 3.67 -13.39 -4.53
CA ILE A 93 3.35 -13.14 -3.12
C ILE A 93 4.62 -13.11 -2.26
N ALA A 94 5.58 -13.99 -2.51
CA ALA A 94 6.85 -13.98 -1.80
C ALA A 94 7.65 -12.68 -2.06
N ALA A 95 7.72 -12.25 -3.33
CA ALA A 95 8.39 -11.01 -3.71
C ALA A 95 7.71 -9.77 -3.10
N ALA A 96 6.37 -9.71 -3.15
CA ALA A 96 5.60 -8.61 -2.57
C ALA A 96 5.75 -8.55 -1.03
N ASN A 97 5.80 -9.69 -0.34
CA ASN A 97 6.08 -9.71 1.10
C ASN A 97 7.48 -9.16 1.42
N ALA A 98 8.50 -9.54 0.64
CA ALA A 98 9.85 -9.02 0.83
C ALA A 98 9.89 -7.50 0.64
N ALA A 99 9.32 -6.99 -0.46
CA ALA A 99 9.24 -5.56 -0.73
C ALA A 99 8.41 -4.80 0.33
N ALA A 100 7.37 -5.41 0.88
CA ALA A 100 6.59 -4.84 1.98
C ALA A 100 7.42 -4.71 3.27
N VAL A 101 8.26 -5.71 3.59
CA VAL A 101 9.18 -5.66 4.74
C VAL A 101 10.23 -4.57 4.53
N ASP A 102 10.79 -4.44 3.34
CA ASP A 102 11.76 -3.38 3.03
C ASP A 102 11.13 -1.99 3.19
N ALA A 103 9.93 -1.78 2.65
CA ALA A 103 9.18 -0.52 2.79
C ALA A 103 8.79 -0.23 4.24
N TRP A 104 8.44 -1.26 5.01
CA TRP A 104 8.16 -1.14 6.44
C TRP A 104 9.38 -0.64 7.21
N ASN A 105 10.54 -1.27 7.00
CA ASN A 105 11.79 -0.92 7.66
C ASN A 105 12.25 0.50 7.27
N ALA A 106 12.10 0.87 5.99
CA ALA A 106 12.39 2.21 5.51
C ALA A 106 11.51 3.26 6.18
N TYR A 107 10.21 2.98 6.35
CA TYR A 107 9.28 3.86 7.05
C TYR A 107 9.61 4.02 8.54
N GLU A 108 9.93 2.93 9.24
CA GLU A 108 10.26 2.97 10.68
C GLU A 108 11.57 3.69 10.99
N ALA A 109 12.52 3.70 10.05
CA ALA A 109 13.77 4.43 10.21
C ALA A 109 13.60 5.96 10.13
N LEU A 110 12.48 6.45 9.58
CA LEU A 110 12.24 7.88 9.41
C LEU A 110 11.75 8.53 10.72
N PRO A 111 12.16 9.77 11.02
CA PRO A 111 11.69 10.47 12.20
C PRO A 111 10.19 10.78 12.08
N GLN A 112 9.42 10.38 13.10
CA GLN A 112 7.97 10.56 13.13
C GLN A 112 7.56 11.66 14.12
N THR A 113 6.52 12.42 13.78
CA THR A 113 5.88 13.30 14.78
C THR A 113 5.06 12.46 15.77
N PRO A 114 4.80 12.97 16.99
CA PRO A 114 4.03 12.22 18.00
C PRO A 114 2.66 11.74 17.51
N GLU A 115 1.99 12.53 16.66
CA GLU A 115 0.69 12.19 16.07
C GLU A 115 0.81 11.02 15.10
N VAL A 116 1.82 11.03 14.23
CA VAL A 116 2.08 9.95 13.27
C VAL A 116 2.47 8.67 13.99
N ALA A 117 3.32 8.74 15.02
CA ALA A 117 3.70 7.58 15.83
C ALA A 117 2.50 6.98 16.59
N ALA A 118 1.52 7.80 16.99
CA ALA A 118 0.27 7.31 17.57
C ALA A 118 -0.60 6.56 16.54
N LEU A 119 -0.69 7.07 15.31
CA LEU A 119 -1.39 6.38 14.21
C LEU A 119 -0.68 5.08 13.82
N TRP A 120 0.65 5.10 13.72
CA TRP A 120 1.46 3.93 13.42
C TRP A 120 1.21 2.80 14.43
N ARG A 121 1.27 3.10 15.74
CA ARG A 121 0.95 2.13 16.80
C ARG A 121 -0.44 1.49 16.69
N ARG A 122 -1.41 2.18 16.08
CA ARG A 122 -2.75 1.63 15.81
C ARG A 122 -2.78 0.81 14.52
N PHE A 123 -2.00 1.18 13.53
CA PHE A 123 -1.89 0.48 12.25
C PHE A 123 -1.16 -0.86 12.37
N VAL A 124 -0.05 -0.92 13.12
CA VAL A 124 0.77 -2.14 13.30
C VAL A 124 -0.05 -3.39 13.64
N PRO A 125 -0.92 -3.40 14.68
CA PRO A 125 -1.71 -4.59 14.99
C PRO A 125 -2.71 -4.97 13.89
N ALA A 126 -3.26 -3.99 13.16
CA ALA A 126 -4.16 -4.26 12.04
C ALA A 126 -3.41 -4.89 10.86
N TRP A 127 -2.22 -4.39 10.54
CA TRP A 127 -1.34 -4.97 9.54
C TRP A 127 -0.94 -6.40 9.89
N GLU A 128 -0.51 -6.64 11.13
CA GLU A 128 -0.11 -7.97 11.59
C GLU A 128 -1.28 -8.97 11.51
N THR A 129 -2.48 -8.54 11.94
CA THR A 129 -3.70 -9.36 11.82
C THR A 129 -3.99 -9.74 10.36
N TRP A 130 -3.87 -8.79 9.45
CA TRP A 130 -4.04 -9.01 8.02
C TRP A 130 -2.96 -9.94 7.44
N HIS A 131 -1.69 -9.72 7.78
CA HIS A 131 -0.57 -10.53 7.31
C HIS A 131 -0.71 -11.98 7.78
N GLN A 132 -1.07 -12.22 9.05
CA GLN A 132 -1.36 -13.56 9.54
C GLN A 132 -2.53 -14.22 8.82
N ALA A 133 -3.58 -13.47 8.49
CA ALA A 133 -4.70 -14.00 7.70
C ALA A 133 -4.26 -14.41 6.30
N SER A 134 -3.39 -13.61 5.66
CA SER A 134 -2.77 -13.93 4.38
C SER A 134 -1.93 -15.21 4.46
N GLN A 135 -1.08 -15.35 5.48
CA GLN A 135 -0.27 -16.55 5.68
C GLN A 135 -1.13 -17.80 5.87
N ARG A 136 -2.18 -17.73 6.70
CA ARG A 136 -3.15 -18.82 6.86
C ARG A 136 -3.82 -19.20 5.54
N PHE A 137 -4.16 -18.23 4.71
CA PHE A 137 -4.69 -18.48 3.38
C PHE A 137 -3.67 -19.23 2.51
N LEU A 138 -2.40 -18.80 2.48
CA LEU A 138 -1.35 -19.44 1.68
C LEU A 138 -1.07 -20.88 2.12
N THR A 139 -1.04 -21.14 3.43
CA THR A 139 -0.92 -22.50 3.96
C THR A 139 -2.04 -23.38 3.43
N ARG A 140 -3.30 -22.91 3.51
CA ARG A 140 -4.46 -23.67 3.01
C ARG A 140 -4.42 -23.85 1.49
N ALA A 141 -4.01 -22.83 0.74
CA ALA A 141 -3.88 -22.90 -0.70
C ALA A 141 -2.85 -23.97 -1.10
N ARG A 142 -1.69 -24.01 -0.43
CA ARG A 142 -0.66 -25.04 -0.65
C ARG A 142 -1.13 -26.43 -0.25
N SER A 143 -1.82 -26.57 0.89
CA SER A 143 -2.41 -27.85 1.30
C SER A 143 -3.43 -28.36 0.29
N ARG A 144 -4.25 -27.48 -0.30
CA ARG A 144 -5.17 -27.86 -1.39
C ARG A 144 -4.40 -28.31 -2.62
N ASP A 145 -3.33 -27.61 -2.99
CA ASP A 145 -2.53 -27.96 -4.16
C ASP A 145 -1.84 -29.32 -4.00
N ALA A 146 -1.46 -29.67 -2.77
CA ALA A 146 -0.90 -30.99 -2.45
C ALA A 146 -1.90 -32.15 -2.62
N LEU A 147 -3.21 -31.87 -2.71
CA LEU A 147 -4.21 -32.89 -3.01
C LEU A 147 -4.22 -33.28 -4.50
N ASP A 148 -3.59 -32.49 -5.37
CA ASP A 148 -3.58 -32.69 -6.83
C ASP A 148 -4.98 -32.82 -7.46
N ILE A 149 -5.97 -32.13 -6.88
CA ILE A 149 -7.34 -32.05 -7.38
C ILE A 149 -7.57 -30.65 -7.97
N PRO A 150 -7.33 -30.45 -9.28
CA PRO A 150 -7.43 -29.13 -9.90
C PRO A 150 -8.87 -28.61 -9.94
N HIS A 151 -9.85 -29.51 -10.11
CA HIS A 151 -11.27 -29.19 -10.24
C HIS A 151 -12.11 -30.00 -9.24
N PRO A 152 -12.16 -29.60 -7.96
CA PRO A 152 -12.86 -30.39 -6.92
C PRO A 152 -14.37 -30.48 -7.18
N VAL A 153 -14.99 -29.44 -7.75
CA VAL A 153 -16.41 -29.44 -8.10
C VAL A 153 -16.69 -30.41 -9.27
N ASP A 154 -15.83 -30.44 -10.28
CA ASP A 154 -15.98 -31.37 -11.39
C ASP A 154 -15.75 -32.82 -10.97
N LEU A 155 -14.75 -33.06 -10.10
CA LEU A 155 -14.52 -34.37 -9.52
C LEU A 155 -15.72 -34.84 -8.70
N ALA A 156 -16.25 -33.98 -7.81
CA ALA A 156 -17.45 -34.30 -7.03
C ALA A 156 -18.64 -34.63 -7.94
N ARG A 157 -18.85 -33.83 -9.00
CA ARG A 157 -19.89 -34.08 -10.01
C ARG A 157 -19.68 -35.41 -10.72
N GLN A 158 -18.45 -35.78 -11.07
CA GLN A 158 -18.15 -37.07 -11.70
C GLN A 158 -18.44 -38.25 -10.78
N ILE A 159 -18.07 -38.16 -9.49
CA ILE A 159 -18.38 -39.18 -8.48
C ILE A 159 -19.89 -39.34 -8.32
N GLU A 160 -20.63 -38.24 -8.28
CA GLU A 160 -22.10 -38.24 -8.21
C GLU A 160 -22.73 -38.91 -9.44
N SER A 161 -22.29 -38.54 -10.64
CA SER A 161 -22.76 -39.16 -11.88
C SER A 161 -22.47 -40.66 -11.91
N PHE A 162 -21.24 -41.06 -11.60
CA PHE A 162 -20.83 -42.46 -11.55
C PHE A 162 -21.69 -43.28 -10.58
N SER A 163 -21.94 -42.73 -9.38
CA SER A 163 -22.77 -43.39 -8.37
C SER A 163 -24.20 -43.60 -8.86
N LYS A 164 -24.79 -42.59 -9.51
CA LYS A 164 -26.14 -42.68 -10.09
C LYS A 164 -26.20 -43.69 -11.24
N ASP A 165 -25.21 -43.70 -12.12
CA ASP A 165 -25.13 -44.63 -13.23
C ASP A 165 -25.00 -46.08 -12.73
N HIS A 166 -24.21 -46.31 -11.67
CA HIS A 166 -24.11 -47.60 -11.02
C HIS A 166 -25.46 -48.07 -10.45
N HIS A 167 -26.17 -47.22 -9.70
CA HIS A 167 -27.49 -47.54 -9.17
C HIS A 167 -28.51 -47.82 -10.30
N ARG A 168 -28.46 -47.05 -11.39
CA ARG A 168 -29.30 -47.27 -12.56
C ARG A 168 -29.04 -48.63 -13.19
N LEU A 169 -27.78 -49.01 -13.35
CA LEU A 169 -27.40 -50.32 -13.88
C LEU A 169 -27.89 -51.45 -12.97
N ALA A 170 -27.69 -51.33 -11.65
CA ALA A 170 -28.18 -52.32 -10.69
C ALA A 170 -29.70 -52.52 -10.78
N ALA A 171 -30.46 -51.42 -10.89
CA ALA A 171 -31.91 -51.48 -11.08
C ALA A 171 -32.30 -52.10 -12.44
N GLN A 172 -31.54 -51.87 -13.51
CA GLN A 172 -31.77 -52.50 -14.81
C GLN A 172 -31.53 -54.01 -14.77
N VAL A 173 -30.41 -54.45 -14.18
CA VAL A 173 -30.09 -55.88 -14.02
C VAL A 173 -31.15 -56.56 -13.15
N PHE A 174 -31.52 -55.95 -12.03
CA PHE A 174 -32.58 -56.47 -11.16
C PHE A 174 -33.89 -56.69 -11.92
N ARG A 175 -34.32 -55.70 -12.72
CA ARG A 175 -35.51 -55.81 -13.57
C ARG A 175 -35.39 -56.92 -14.59
N LEU A 176 -34.24 -57.06 -15.27
CA LEU A 176 -34.02 -58.09 -16.28
C LEU A 176 -34.12 -59.50 -15.69
N VAL A 177 -33.50 -59.73 -14.54
CA VAL A 177 -33.58 -61.03 -13.82
C VAL A 177 -35.02 -61.37 -13.47
N HIS A 178 -35.78 -60.42 -12.89
CA HIS A 178 -37.16 -60.67 -12.50
C HIS A 178 -38.12 -60.80 -13.69
N SER A 179 -37.86 -60.10 -14.81
CA SER A 179 -38.68 -60.24 -16.02
C SER A 179 -38.41 -61.54 -16.78
N ALA A 180 -37.20 -62.10 -16.68
CA ALA A 180 -36.85 -63.37 -17.33
C ALA A 180 -37.55 -64.57 -16.65
N ASP A 181 -37.71 -64.52 -15.33
CA ASP A 181 -38.46 -65.54 -14.57
C ASP A 181 -39.95 -65.58 -14.93
N THR A 182 -40.54 -64.47 -15.40
CA THR A 182 -41.96 -64.42 -15.80
C THR A 182 -42.27 -64.92 -17.22
N SER A 183 -41.26 -65.32 -18.00
CA SER A 183 -41.40 -65.74 -19.41
C SER A 183 -41.28 -67.24 -19.66
N PHE A 184 -41.31 -68.07 -18.60
CA PHE A 184 -41.20 -69.54 -18.68
C PHE A 184 -42.46 -70.32 -18.18
N GLU A 185 -43.62 -69.67 -18.11
CA GLU A 185 -44.94 -70.35 -18.01
C GLU A 185 -45.71 -70.22 -19.33
#